data_AF-A0A4S8LYW7-F1
#
_entry.id   AF-A0A4S8LYW7-F1
#
_cell.length_a   1.000
_cell.length_b   1.000
_cell.length_c   1.000
_cell.angle_alpha   90.00
_cell.angle_beta   90.00
_cell.angle_gamma   90.00
#
_symmetry.space_group_name_H-M   'P 1'
#
loop_
_entity.id
_entity.type
_entity.pdbx_description
1 polymer ?
#
loop_
_entity_poly.entity_id
_entity_poly.type
_entity_poly.pdbx_seq_one_letter_code
_entity_poly.pdbx_strand_id
1 'polypeptide(L)'
;MSFVDGKNPNNVMGGLKATINNPKVSEEAKESARERLNEMTESGLGRKEATPDLNDNHVVGGYKATLHNDRVSDEAKAHAREMIDAAGVSEDSQSRSYTTEGDEHENHVLGGYKGTLKNPNVSESAKEHAREVLDEHNAL
;
A
#
# COMPACT_ATOMS: atom_id res chain seq x y z
N MET A 1 12.39 31.15 -16.46
CA MET A 1 12.99 29.81 -16.23
C MET A 1 11.95 28.91 -15.59
N SER A 2 11.57 27.80 -16.22
CA SER A 2 10.58 26.85 -15.70
C SER A 2 11.21 25.90 -14.67
N PHE A 3 10.92 26.12 -13.38
CA PHE A 3 11.38 25.30 -12.27
C PHE A 3 10.50 24.06 -12.07
N VAL A 4 10.63 23.04 -12.90
CA VAL A 4 10.22 21.66 -12.55
C VAL A 4 10.95 20.67 -13.43
N ASP A 5 12.24 20.50 -13.12
CA ASP A 5 13.08 19.42 -13.61
C ASP A 5 12.56 18.09 -13.05
N GLY A 6 11.62 17.43 -13.75
CA GLY A 6 11.19 16.03 -13.61
C GLY A 6 10.70 15.53 -12.23
N LYS A 7 10.73 16.37 -11.19
CA LYS A 7 10.45 15.99 -9.80
C LYS A 7 8.96 16.10 -9.51
N ASN A 8 8.45 15.13 -8.77
CA ASN A 8 7.08 15.17 -8.30
C ASN A 8 6.90 16.40 -7.37
N PRO A 9 6.00 17.35 -7.71
CA PRO A 9 5.84 18.59 -6.95
C PRO A 9 5.52 18.33 -5.47
N ASN A 10 4.80 17.26 -5.14
CA ASN A 10 4.51 16.90 -3.75
C ASN A 10 5.77 16.58 -2.95
N ASN A 11 6.74 15.89 -3.57
CA ASN A 11 8.01 15.56 -2.92
C ASN A 11 8.86 16.81 -2.71
N VAL A 12 8.84 17.74 -3.66
CA VAL A 12 9.56 19.01 -3.56
C VAL A 12 8.98 19.85 -2.43
N MET A 13 7.65 20.01 -2.36
CA MET A 13 6.99 20.69 -1.26
C MET A 13 7.25 20.04 0.10
N GLY A 14 7.28 18.70 0.15
CA GLY A 14 7.63 17.95 1.36
C GLY A 14 9.05 18.26 1.84
N GLY A 15 10.00 18.31 0.92
CA GLY A 15 11.38 18.72 1.20
C GLY A 15 11.47 20.16 1.73
N LEU A 16 10.76 21.10 1.10
CA LEU A 16 10.72 22.50 1.55
C LEU A 16 10.12 22.62 2.95
N LYS A 17 9.03 21.90 3.25
CA LYS A 17 8.44 21.84 4.60
C LYS A 17 9.42 21.26 5.64
N ALA A 18 10.19 20.25 5.27
CA ALA A 18 11.20 19.69 6.16
C ALA A 18 12.30 20.72 6.46
N THR A 19 12.76 21.47 5.45
CA THR A 19 13.73 22.55 5.62
C THR A 19 13.24 23.63 6.59
N ILE A 20 11.98 24.05 6.49
CA ILE A 20 11.38 25.05 7.38
C ILE A 20 11.38 24.60 8.85
N ASN A 21 11.09 23.32 9.11
CA ASN A 21 10.99 22.78 10.46
C ASN A 21 12.32 22.31 11.05
N ASN A 22 13.38 22.23 10.24
CA ASN A 22 14.66 21.74 10.70
C ASN A 22 15.40 22.81 11.53
N PRO A 23 15.69 22.57 12.82
CA PRO A 23 16.38 23.54 13.66
C PRO A 23 17.85 23.75 13.26
N LYS A 24 18.44 22.84 12.46
CA LYS A 24 19.82 22.93 11.96
C LYS A 24 19.97 23.77 10.68
N VAL A 25 18.87 24.31 10.15
CA VAL A 25 18.87 25.13 8.94
C VAL A 25 18.87 26.62 9.33
N SER A 26 19.58 27.45 8.55
CA SER A 26 19.60 28.91 8.74
C SER A 26 18.24 29.54 8.49
N GLU A 27 17.94 30.65 9.16
CA GLU A 27 16.68 31.37 8.97
C GLU A 27 16.48 31.85 7.54
N GLU A 28 17.53 32.34 6.88
CA GLU A 28 17.51 32.72 5.46
C GLU A 28 17.10 31.54 4.54
N ALA A 29 17.59 30.33 4.83
CA ALA A 29 17.23 29.15 4.05
C ALA A 29 15.78 28.68 4.34
N LYS A 30 15.27 28.88 5.56
CA LYS A 30 13.87 28.63 5.90
C LYS A 30 12.94 29.64 5.21
N GLU A 31 13.34 30.91 5.15
CA GLU A 31 12.58 31.96 4.47
C GLU A 31 12.49 31.70 2.96
N SER A 32 13.62 31.41 2.31
CA SER A 32 13.63 30.99 0.90
C SER A 32 12.78 29.73 0.65
N ALA A 33 12.79 28.77 1.58
CA ALA A 33 11.95 27.58 1.49
C ALA A 33 10.45 27.92 1.65
N ARG A 34 10.08 28.90 2.48
CA ARG A 34 8.70 29.40 2.61
C ARG A 34 8.22 30.07 1.33
N GLU A 35 9.03 30.96 0.74
CA GLU A 35 8.67 31.64 -0.51
C GLU A 35 8.43 30.65 -1.65
N ARG A 36 9.35 29.69 -1.83
CA ARG A 36 9.20 28.64 -2.86
C ARG A 36 8.00 27.73 -2.61
N LEU A 37 7.71 27.43 -1.35
CA LEU A 37 6.53 26.65 -1.00
C LEU A 37 5.24 27.43 -1.31
N ASN A 38 5.23 28.74 -1.07
CA ASN A 38 4.10 29.61 -1.39
C ASN A 38 3.90 29.72 -2.91
N GLU A 39 4.97 29.94 -3.68
CA GLU A 39 4.94 29.96 -5.16
C GLU A 39 4.41 28.64 -5.75
N MET A 40 4.84 27.49 -5.21
CA MET A 40 4.32 26.18 -5.62
C MET A 40 2.83 26.01 -5.29
N THR A 41 2.40 26.52 -4.13
CA THR A 41 1.00 26.45 -3.71
C THR A 41 0.11 27.37 -4.56
N GLU A 42 0.57 28.60 -4.84
CA GLU A 42 -0.13 29.59 -5.66
C GLU A 42 -0.24 29.16 -7.13
N SER A 43 0.79 28.50 -7.68
CA SER A 43 0.75 27.91 -9.02
C SER A 43 -0.16 26.67 -9.12
N GLY A 44 -0.79 26.24 -8.02
CA GLY A 44 -1.69 25.09 -7.97
C GLY A 44 -0.98 23.73 -8.09
N LEU A 45 0.36 23.72 -8.11
CA LEU A 45 1.17 22.52 -8.22
C LEU A 45 1.34 21.87 -6.83
N GLY A 46 0.92 20.61 -6.69
CA GLY A 46 1.05 19.88 -5.42
C GLY A 46 -0.15 20.01 -4.48
N ARG A 47 -1.27 20.59 -4.93
CA ARG A 47 -2.53 20.48 -4.21
C ARG A 47 -3.05 19.04 -4.34
N LYS A 48 -2.61 18.12 -3.47
CA LYS A 48 -3.55 17.11 -3.00
C LYS A 48 -4.57 17.89 -2.20
N GLU A 49 -5.75 18.13 -2.77
CA GLU A 49 -6.94 18.43 -1.98
C GLU A 49 -6.87 17.48 -0.77
N ALA A 50 -7.05 17.99 0.45
CA ALA A 50 -7.01 17.19 1.67
C ALA A 50 -8.20 16.22 1.77
N THR A 51 -8.77 15.84 0.63
CA THR A 51 -9.54 14.62 0.49
C THR A 51 -8.53 13.47 0.58
N PRO A 52 -8.62 12.56 1.57
CA PRO A 52 -7.99 11.26 1.40
C PRO A 52 -8.43 10.78 0.01
N ASP A 53 -7.46 10.52 -0.87
CA ASP A 53 -7.77 9.87 -2.14
C ASP A 53 -8.36 8.52 -1.73
N LEU A 54 -9.69 8.42 -1.74
CA LEU A 54 -10.39 7.24 -1.25
C LEU A 54 -10.01 6.02 -2.11
N ASN A 55 -9.49 6.26 -3.32
CA ASN A 55 -8.95 5.25 -4.21
C ASN A 55 -7.51 4.82 -3.84
N ASP A 56 -6.89 5.40 -2.80
CA ASP A 56 -5.61 4.92 -2.29
C ASP A 56 -5.82 3.51 -1.69
N ASN A 57 -5.21 2.51 -2.33
CA ASN A 57 -5.24 1.12 -1.90
C ASN A 57 -4.90 0.96 -0.40
N HIS A 58 -4.08 1.85 0.16
CA HIS A 58 -3.73 1.83 1.57
C HIS A 58 -4.91 2.23 2.48
N VAL A 59 -5.67 3.25 2.07
CA VAL A 59 -6.85 3.74 2.81
C VAL A 59 -7.96 2.67 2.76
N VAL A 60 -8.23 2.12 1.58
CA VAL A 60 -9.19 1.03 1.40
C VAL A 60 -8.77 -0.23 2.18
N GLY A 61 -7.48 -0.56 2.17
CA GLY A 61 -6.94 -1.68 2.95
C GLY A 61 -7.15 -1.49 4.46
N GLY A 62 -7.00 -0.26 4.96
CA GLY A 62 -7.29 0.08 6.35
C GLY A 62 -8.76 -0.14 6.71
N TYR A 63 -9.69 0.33 5.88
CA TYR A 63 -11.12 0.08 6.08
C TYR A 63 -11.49 -1.40 5.97
N LYS A 64 -10.85 -2.17 5.08
CA LYS A 64 -11.05 -3.63 5.06
C LYS A 64 -10.60 -4.27 6.37
N ALA A 65 -9.45 -3.86 6.90
CA ALA A 65 -8.95 -4.37 8.19
C ALA A 65 -9.92 -4.07 9.35
N THR A 66 -10.60 -2.92 9.35
CA THR A 66 -11.60 -2.63 10.40
C THR A 66 -12.81 -3.56 10.32
N LEU A 67 -13.22 -4.01 9.12
CA LEU A 67 -14.32 -4.97 8.95
C LEU A 67 -14.01 -6.34 9.58
N HIS A 68 -12.78 -6.81 9.42
CA HIS A 68 -12.33 -8.12 9.92
C HIS A 68 -11.88 -8.11 11.39
N ASN A 69 -11.78 -6.94 12.02
CA ASN A 69 -11.37 -6.85 13.41
C ASN A 69 -12.58 -6.96 14.36
N ASP A 70 -12.62 -8.03 15.15
CA ASP A 70 -13.69 -8.28 16.13
C ASP A 70 -13.73 -7.27 17.28
N ARG A 71 -12.64 -6.52 17.51
CA ARG A 71 -12.59 -5.47 18.55
C ARG A 71 -13.19 -4.13 18.09
N VAL A 72 -13.60 -4.03 16.83
CA VAL A 72 -14.17 -2.82 16.25
C VAL A 72 -15.70 -2.87 16.36
N SER A 73 -16.33 -1.74 16.70
CA SER A 73 -17.78 -1.64 16.82
C SER A 73 -18.50 -1.78 15.48
N ASP A 74 -19.76 -2.21 15.51
CA ASP A 74 -20.59 -2.35 14.32
C ASP A 74 -20.79 -1.03 13.57
N GLU A 75 -20.86 0.09 14.30
CA GLU A 75 -20.94 1.44 13.74
C GLU A 75 -19.69 1.79 12.93
N ALA A 76 -18.50 1.48 13.46
CA ALA A 76 -17.24 1.72 12.77
C ALA A 76 -17.06 0.78 11.56
N LYS A 77 -17.58 -0.45 11.63
CA LYS A 77 -17.63 -1.36 10.48
C LYS A 77 -18.59 -0.85 9.40
N ALA A 78 -19.76 -0.35 9.78
CA ALA A 78 -20.72 0.23 8.83
C ALA A 78 -20.12 1.43 8.08
N HIS A 79 -19.47 2.35 8.80
CA HIS A 79 -18.75 3.47 8.19
C HIS A 79 -17.63 3.01 7.26
N ALA A 80 -16.85 2.00 7.66
CA ALA A 80 -15.80 1.45 6.81
C ALA A 80 -16.35 0.87 5.49
N ARG A 81 -17.52 0.23 5.51
CA ARG A 81 -18.18 -0.24 4.28
C ARG A 81 -18.58 0.91 3.36
N GLU A 82 -19.18 1.96 3.93
CA GLU A 82 -19.57 3.15 3.16
C GLU A 82 -18.36 3.80 2.47
N MET A 83 -17.23 3.89 3.18
CA MET A 83 -16.00 4.46 2.63
C MET A 83 -15.37 3.60 1.52
N ILE A 84 -15.48 2.27 1.61
CA ILE A 84 -15.02 1.34 0.56
C ILE A 84 -15.89 1.46 -0.70
N ASP A 85 -17.21 1.58 -0.52
CA ASP A 85 -18.17 1.76 -1.63
C ASP A 85 -17.96 3.11 -2.32
N ALA A 86 -17.82 4.19 -1.52
CA ALA A 86 -17.54 5.53 -2.03
C ALA A 86 -16.20 5.63 -2.78
N ALA A 87 -15.23 4.78 -2.44
CA ALA A 87 -13.97 4.64 -3.17
C ALA A 87 -14.14 3.97 -4.55
N GLY A 88 -15.34 3.52 -4.92
CA GLY A 88 -15.61 2.89 -6.22
C GLY A 88 -14.83 1.59 -6.44
N VAL A 89 -14.28 0.99 -5.39
CA VAL A 89 -13.55 -0.27 -5.46
C VAL A 89 -14.56 -1.39 -5.59
N SER A 90 -14.89 -1.73 -6.83
CA SER A 90 -15.74 -2.88 -7.12
C SER A 90 -15.07 -4.15 -6.58
N GLU A 91 -15.77 -4.90 -5.73
CA GLU A 91 -15.29 -6.18 -5.15
C GLU A 91 -14.79 -7.15 -6.23
N ASP A 92 -15.27 -6.99 -7.46
CA ASP A 92 -14.93 -7.81 -8.63
C ASP A 92 -13.44 -7.74 -9.03
N SER A 93 -12.77 -6.59 -8.85
CA SER A 93 -11.37 -6.42 -9.28
C SER A 93 -10.32 -6.96 -8.30
N GLN A 94 -10.73 -7.42 -7.12
CA GLN A 94 -9.84 -8.05 -6.12
C GLN A 94 -10.36 -9.41 -5.62
N SER A 95 -11.30 -10.02 -6.37
CA SER A 95 -11.77 -11.40 -6.22
C SER A 95 -10.69 -12.47 -6.48
N ARG A 96 -9.41 -12.15 -6.24
CA ARG A 96 -8.33 -13.13 -6.10
C ARG A 96 -7.87 -13.33 -4.65
N SER A 97 -8.48 -12.62 -3.67
CA SER A 97 -8.06 -12.67 -2.25
C SER A 97 -9.23 -12.70 -1.24
N TYR A 98 -10.49 -12.86 -1.66
CA TYR A 98 -11.62 -12.86 -0.72
C TYR A 98 -12.61 -14.02 -0.94
N THR A 99 -12.17 -15.10 -1.57
CA THR A 99 -12.93 -16.34 -1.59
C THR A 99 -12.12 -17.43 -0.90
N THR A 100 -12.65 -17.85 0.25
CA THR A 100 -12.23 -18.99 1.08
C THR A 100 -11.00 -18.75 1.95
N GLU A 101 -11.22 -18.39 3.22
CA GLU A 101 -10.21 -18.37 4.29
C GLU A 101 -9.46 -19.71 4.48
N GLY A 102 -9.95 -20.80 3.88
CA GLY A 102 -9.25 -22.09 3.80
C GLY A 102 -8.24 -22.19 2.67
N ASP A 103 -8.46 -21.51 1.53
CA ASP A 103 -7.69 -21.72 0.30
C ASP A 103 -6.39 -20.89 0.28
N GLU A 104 -6.31 -19.73 0.93
CA GLU A 104 -5.12 -18.87 0.85
C GLU A 104 -3.90 -19.48 1.57
N HIS A 105 -4.12 -20.04 2.76
CA HIS A 105 -3.07 -20.72 3.50
C HIS A 105 -2.56 -21.93 2.71
N GLU A 106 -3.48 -22.71 2.16
CA GLU A 106 -3.16 -23.88 1.35
C GLU A 106 -2.40 -23.48 0.07
N ASN A 107 -2.87 -22.48 -0.66
CA ASN A 107 -2.18 -21.95 -1.85
C ASN A 107 -0.77 -21.42 -1.51
N HIS A 108 -0.60 -20.77 -0.37
CA HIS A 108 0.71 -20.28 0.07
C HIS A 108 1.65 -21.43 0.44
N VAL A 109 1.14 -22.43 1.16
CA VAL A 109 1.88 -23.65 1.54
C VAL A 109 2.31 -24.42 0.28
N LEU A 110 1.39 -24.66 -0.65
CA LEU A 110 1.68 -25.32 -1.93
C LEU A 110 2.65 -24.49 -2.78
N GLY A 111 2.51 -23.16 -2.78
CA GLY A 111 3.49 -22.25 -3.40
C GLY A 111 4.89 -22.40 -2.81
N GLY A 112 5.00 -22.55 -1.50
CA GLY A 112 6.24 -22.85 -0.79
C GLY A 112 6.87 -24.17 -1.25
N TYR A 113 6.08 -25.25 -1.31
CA TYR A 113 6.56 -26.55 -1.81
C TYR A 113 6.99 -26.48 -3.28
N LYS A 114 6.29 -25.73 -4.14
CA LYS A 114 6.74 -25.46 -5.51
C LYS A 114 8.08 -24.73 -5.55
N GLY A 115 8.29 -23.78 -4.64
CA GLY A 115 9.58 -23.10 -4.45
C GLY A 115 10.69 -24.08 -4.07
N THR A 116 10.41 -24.98 -3.13
CA THR A 116 11.32 -26.05 -2.68
C THR A 116 11.79 -26.93 -3.85
N LEU A 117 10.90 -27.30 -4.78
CA LEU A 117 11.27 -28.08 -5.96
C LEU A 117 12.23 -27.34 -6.91
N LYS A 118 12.11 -26.01 -6.99
CA LYS A 118 12.94 -25.15 -7.87
C LYS A 118 14.26 -24.74 -7.23
N ASN A 119 14.39 -24.87 -5.91
CA ASN A 119 15.57 -24.43 -5.19
C ASN A 119 16.72 -25.45 -5.33
N PRO A 120 17.86 -25.08 -5.95
CA PRO A 120 18.99 -26.00 -6.14
C PRO A 120 19.71 -26.36 -4.83
N ASN A 121 19.52 -25.58 -3.76
CA ASN A 121 20.19 -25.77 -2.46
C ASN A 121 19.40 -26.67 -1.49
N VAL A 122 18.26 -27.20 -1.92
CA VAL A 122 17.43 -28.11 -1.11
C VAL A 122 17.84 -29.56 -1.38
N SER A 123 17.84 -30.38 -0.33
CA SER A 123 18.15 -31.81 -0.43
C SER A 123 17.10 -32.58 -1.25
N GLU A 124 17.51 -33.68 -1.89
CA GLU A 124 16.59 -34.48 -2.71
C GLU A 124 15.44 -35.07 -1.89
N SER A 125 15.67 -35.48 -0.63
CA SER A 125 14.61 -35.96 0.26
C SER A 125 13.56 -34.89 0.57
N ALA A 126 13.95 -33.63 0.72
CA ALA A 126 12.99 -32.54 0.94
C ALA A 126 12.21 -32.17 -0.33
N LYS A 127 12.81 -32.35 -1.52
CA LYS A 127 12.09 -32.20 -2.80
C LYS A 127 11.10 -33.33 -3.02
N GLU A 128 11.45 -34.57 -2.66
CA GLU A 128 10.53 -35.70 -2.76
C GLU A 128 9.28 -35.48 -1.91
N HIS A 129 9.45 -35.08 -0.65
CA HIS A 129 8.33 -34.73 0.22
C HIS A 129 7.50 -33.56 -0.34
N ALA A 130 8.15 -32.53 -0.88
CA ALA A 130 7.44 -31.43 -1.54
C ALA A 130 6.63 -31.88 -2.77
N ARG A 131 7.07 -32.91 -3.51
CA ARG A 131 6.30 -33.47 -4.62
C ARG A 131 5.08 -34.24 -4.12
N GLU A 132 5.24 -35.07 -3.09
CA GLU A 132 4.15 -35.85 -2.50
C GLU A 132 3.01 -34.95 -2.03
N VAL A 133 3.35 -33.88 -1.29
CA VAL A 133 2.36 -32.90 -0.82
C VAL A 133 1.71 -32.16 -2.00
N LEU A 134 2.44 -31.84 -3.07
CA LEU A 134 1.84 -31.21 -4.24
C LEU A 134 0.92 -32.16 -5.03
N ASP A 135 1.19 -33.46 -5.03
CA ASP A 135 0.39 -34.49 -5.73
C ASP A 135 -0.93 -34.74 -4.97
N GLU A 136 -0.85 -34.90 -3.65
CA GLU A 136 -2.01 -35.09 -2.77
C GLU A 136 -3.00 -33.92 -2.89
N HIS A 137 -2.49 -32.70 -2.99
CA HIS A 137 -3.28 -31.48 -3.13
C HIS A 137 -3.61 -31.12 -4.60
N ASN A 138 -3.38 -32.01 -5.56
CA ASN A 138 -3.65 -31.80 -7.00
C ASN A 138 -3.03 -30.50 -7.57
N ALA A 139 -1.87 -30.11 -7.03
CA ALA A 139 -1.22 -28.84 -7.31
C ALA A 139 0.08 -28.98 -8.11
N LEU A 140 0.36 -30.17 -8.67
CA LEU A 140 1.61 -30.53 -9.35
C LEU A 140 1.73 -29.93 -10.76
#